data_AF-A0A5J4K3N5-F1
#
_entry.id   AF-A0A5J4K3N5-F1
#
_cell.length_a   1.000
_cell.length_b   1.000
_cell.length_c   1.000
_cell.angle_alpha   90.00
_cell.angle_beta   90.00
_cell.angle_gamma   90.00
#
_symmetry.space_group_name_H-M   'P 1'
#
loop_
_entity.id
_entity.type
_entity.pdbx_description
1 polymer ?
#
loop_
_entity_poly.entity_id
_entity_poly.type
_entity_poly.pdbx_seq_one_letter_code
_entity_poly.pdbx_strand_id
1 'polypeptide(L)'
;MAYFLVKTEPADYSVEDLAREQRTVWDGVRNPQAVRFIAQMRPGDRLLIYHSGAQAALVGLARVVSWPRPDPADSRSQVVEIEFVRPLARPVSLREIKESQLFADWSLVRQPRLSVMAVPERFLHWLRGQGLLDPEEEEE
;
A
#
# COMPACT_ATOMS: atom_id res chain seq x y z
N MET A 1 4.00 3.62 -14.31
CA MET A 1 3.63 3.88 -12.91
C MET A 1 3.84 2.60 -12.09
N ALA A 2 4.35 2.69 -10.86
CA ALA A 2 4.53 1.52 -9.99
C ALA A 2 3.38 1.41 -8.97
N TYR A 3 3.15 0.18 -8.48
CA TYR A 3 2.24 -0.08 -7.36
C TYR A 3 3.02 -0.62 -6.17
N PHE A 4 2.73 -0.06 -5.00
CA PHE A 4 3.22 -0.55 -3.71
C PHE A 4 2.05 -0.90 -2.80
N LEU A 5 2.28 -1.78 -1.83
CA LEU A 5 1.37 -2.04 -0.73
C LEU A 5 1.96 -1.44 0.53
N VAL A 6 1.15 -0.68 1.25
CA VAL A 6 1.49 -0.09 2.54
C VAL A 6 0.54 -0.61 3.62
N LYS A 7 1.10 -1.02 4.76
CA LYS A 7 0.34 -1.57 5.88
C LYS A 7 0.14 -0.52 6.97
N THR A 8 -1.06 -0.49 7.53
CA THR A 8 -1.40 0.27 8.73
C THR A 8 -2.30 -0.55 9.64
N GLU A 9 -2.19 -0.37 10.96
CA GLU A 9 -3.12 -0.95 11.92
C GLU A 9 -4.32 0.00 12.06
N PRO A 10 -5.57 -0.47 11.84
CA PRO A 10 -6.75 0.42 11.82
C PRO A 10 -7.01 1.15 13.14
N ALA A 11 -6.50 0.61 14.25
CA ALA A 11 -6.61 1.24 15.56
C ALA A 11 -5.67 2.45 15.71
N ASP A 12 -4.59 2.50 14.93
CA ASP A 12 -3.61 3.59 14.95
C ASP A 12 -3.89 4.61 13.83
N TYR A 13 -4.09 4.13 12.60
CA TYR A 13 -4.43 4.97 11.44
C TYR A 13 -5.20 4.15 10.41
N SER A 14 -6.49 4.45 10.23
CA SER A 14 -7.37 3.68 9.34
C SER A 14 -7.42 4.26 7.91
N VAL A 15 -8.05 3.54 6.98
CA VAL A 15 -8.24 4.08 5.62
C VAL A 15 -9.32 5.16 5.62
N GLU A 16 -10.24 5.08 6.57
CA GLU A 16 -11.29 6.05 6.83
C GLU A 16 -10.72 7.37 7.36
N ASP A 17 -9.65 7.31 8.16
CA ASP A 17 -8.91 8.50 8.60
C ASP A 17 -8.21 9.15 7.41
N LEU A 18 -7.49 8.37 6.60
CA LEU A 18 -6.89 8.86 5.36
C LEU A 18 -7.93 9.47 4.40
N ALA A 19 -9.10 8.84 4.27
CA ALA A 19 -10.20 9.37 3.46
C ALA A 19 -10.76 10.69 4.02
N ARG A 20 -10.79 10.87 5.35
CA ARG A 20 -11.24 12.12 5.98
C ARG A 20 -10.21 13.23 5.81
N GLU A 21 -8.94 12.91 5.95
CA GLU A 21 -7.81 13.84 5.85
C GLU A 21 -7.45 14.18 4.40
N GLN A 22 -7.81 13.31 3.45
CA GLN A 22 -7.49 13.34 2.02
C GLN A 22 -6.00 13.17 1.72
N ARG A 23 -5.11 13.73 2.54
CA ARG A 23 -3.66 13.64 2.39
C ARG A 23 -2.98 13.47 3.73
N THR A 24 -1.88 12.72 3.73
CA THR A 24 -1.02 12.57 4.90
C THR A 24 0.43 12.30 4.48
N VAL A 25 1.36 12.45 5.42
CA VAL A 25 2.73 11.97 5.26
C VAL A 25 2.76 10.51 5.72
N TRP A 26 3.16 9.61 4.84
CA TRP A 26 3.35 8.20 5.19
C TRP A 26 4.69 8.02 5.91
N ASP A 27 4.63 8.06 7.24
CA ASP A 27 5.79 8.00 8.15
C ASP A 27 5.86 6.70 8.98
N GLY A 28 6.70 6.68 10.02
CA GLY A 28 6.78 5.56 10.97
C GLY A 28 7.48 4.30 10.44
N VAL A 29 7.93 4.30 9.18
CA VAL A 29 8.54 3.12 8.54
C VAL A 29 10.02 2.99 8.89
N ARG A 30 10.36 2.04 9.75
CA ARG A 30 11.75 1.85 10.24
C ARG A 30 12.48 0.65 9.66
N ASN A 31 11.78 -0.29 9.05
CA ASN A 31 12.42 -1.48 8.47
C ASN A 31 13.27 -1.06 7.25
N PRO A 32 14.58 -1.37 7.18
CA PRO A 32 15.45 -0.89 6.10
C PRO A 32 15.00 -1.31 4.70
N GLN A 33 14.37 -2.48 4.55
CA GLN A 33 13.81 -2.92 3.28
C GLN A 33 12.56 -2.11 2.92
N ALA A 34 11.68 -1.84 3.88
CA ALA A 34 10.49 -1.01 3.68
C ALA A 34 10.87 0.44 3.33
N VAL A 35 11.86 1.01 4.04
CA VAL A 35 12.42 2.34 3.74
C VAL A 35 12.95 2.42 2.31
N ARG A 36 13.65 1.37 1.84
CA ARG A 36 14.11 1.31 0.44
C ARG A 36 12.96 1.33 -0.56
N PHE A 37 11.80 0.76 -0.24
CA PHE A 37 10.63 0.85 -1.12
C PHE A 37 10.04 2.26 -1.12
N ILE A 38 9.95 2.93 0.03
CA ILE A 38 9.54 4.35 0.07
C ILE A 38 10.49 5.21 -0.75
N ALA A 39 11.80 4.99 -0.62
CA ALA A 39 12.82 5.72 -1.38
C ALA A 39 12.72 5.54 -2.91
N GLN A 40 12.02 4.50 -3.39
CA GLN A 40 11.82 4.24 -4.81
C GLN A 40 10.53 4.86 -5.36
N MET A 41 9.61 5.28 -4.49
CA MET A 41 8.33 5.87 -4.89
C MET A 41 8.53 7.19 -5.63
N ARG A 42 7.60 7.50 -6.52
CA ARG A 42 7.55 8.75 -7.28
C ARG A 42 6.15 9.33 -7.25
N PRO A 43 5.99 10.66 -7.40
CA PRO A 43 4.68 11.26 -7.64
C PRO A 43 3.94 10.52 -8.77
N GLY A 44 2.69 10.17 -8.53
CA GLY A 44 1.86 9.36 -9.42
C GLY A 44 1.77 7.89 -9.03
N ASP A 45 2.80 7.28 -8.43
CA ASP A 45 2.77 5.87 -8.04
C ASP A 45 1.57 5.54 -7.13
N ARG A 46 1.01 4.34 -7.29
CA ARG A 46 -0.20 3.92 -6.57
C ARG A 46 0.13 3.10 -5.34
N LEU A 47 -0.67 3.30 -4.30
CA LEU A 47 -0.54 2.63 -3.02
C LEU A 47 -1.81 1.85 -2.70
N LEU A 48 -1.65 0.54 -2.58
CA LEU A 48 -2.64 -0.36 -2.03
C LEU A 48 -2.60 -0.28 -0.50
N ILE A 49 -3.65 0.28 0.11
CA ILE A 49 -3.77 0.45 1.57
C ILE A 49 -4.25 -0.86 2.19
N TYR A 50 -3.41 -1.45 3.03
CA TYR A 50 -3.65 -2.73 3.68
C TYR A 50 -3.80 -2.54 5.19
N HIS A 51 -4.96 -2.92 5.73
CA HIS A 51 -5.16 -3.04 7.17
C HIS A 51 -4.46 -4.31 7.67
N SER A 52 -3.63 -4.19 8.70
CA SER A 52 -2.98 -5.32 9.37
C SER A 52 -3.73 -5.74 10.65
N GLY A 53 -3.19 -6.73 11.37
CA GLY A 53 -3.76 -7.20 12.63
C GLY A 53 -4.99 -8.09 12.43
N ALA A 54 -6.02 -7.90 13.27
CA ALA A 54 -7.22 -8.73 13.27
C ALA A 54 -8.07 -8.58 11.99
N GLN A 55 -7.97 -7.44 11.31
CA GLN A 55 -8.75 -7.10 10.12
C GLN A 55 -7.85 -7.11 8.86
N ALA A 56 -6.99 -8.12 8.76
CA ALA A 56 -5.95 -8.24 7.73
C ALA A 56 -6.51 -8.28 6.30
N ALA A 57 -6.58 -7.13 5.63
CA ALA A 57 -7.20 -6.98 4.32
C ALA A 57 -6.69 -5.75 3.55
N LEU A 58 -6.72 -5.85 2.23
CA LEU A 58 -6.63 -4.68 1.35
C LEU A 58 -7.97 -3.96 1.36
N VAL A 59 -7.95 -2.64 1.58
CA VAL A 59 -9.17 -1.85 1.84
C VAL A 59 -9.30 -0.57 1.01
N GLY A 60 -8.21 -0.08 0.41
CA GLY A 60 -8.28 1.17 -0.35
C GLY A 60 -7.11 1.40 -1.28
N LEU A 61 -7.23 2.49 -2.04
CA LEU A 61 -6.26 2.97 -2.99
C LEU A 61 -5.89 4.42 -2.64
N ALA A 62 -4.59 4.69 -2.67
CA ALA A 62 -4.01 6.02 -2.57
C ALA A 62 -2.99 6.23 -3.69
N ARG A 63 -2.50 7.46 -3.83
CA ARG A 63 -1.41 7.81 -4.74
C ARG A 63 -0.33 8.62 -4.03
N VAL A 64 0.91 8.48 -4.47
CA VAL A 64 2.03 9.28 -4.01
C VAL A 64 1.94 10.65 -4.68
N VAL A 65 2.07 11.73 -3.89
CA VAL A 65 2.00 13.11 -4.41
C VAL A 65 3.30 13.90 -4.19
N SER A 66 4.28 13.33 -3.48
CA SER A 66 5.61 13.94 -3.30
C SER A 66 6.74 13.00 -3.70
N TRP A 67 7.92 13.57 -3.95
CA TRP A 67 9.16 12.78 -3.95
C TRP A 67 9.47 12.30 -2.52
N PRO A 68 10.15 11.16 -2.36
CA PRO A 68 10.61 10.69 -1.05
C PRO A 68 11.64 11.67 -0.48
N ARG A 69 11.58 11.86 0.83
CA ARG A 69 12.49 12.71 1.58
C ARG A 69 12.84 12.06 2.93
N PRO A 70 13.96 12.44 3.57
CA PRO A 70 14.25 12.02 4.92
C PRO A 70 13.09 12.34 5.89
N ASP A 71 12.82 11.40 6.79
CA ASP A 71 11.87 11.62 7.88
C ASP A 71 12.49 12.63 8.88
N PRO A 72 11.80 13.75 9.19
CA PRO A 72 12.27 14.70 10.20
C PRO A 72 12.46 14.07 11.59
N ALA A 73 11.72 13.01 11.92
CA ALA A 73 11.81 12.30 13.19
C ALA A 73 12.89 11.19 13.20
N ASP A 74 13.31 10.70 12.03
CA ASP A 74 14.35 9.68 11.89
C ASP A 74 15.08 9.81 10.54
N SER A 75 16.27 10.40 10.54
CA SER A 75 17.04 10.64 9.31
C SER A 75 17.47 9.37 8.57
N ARG A 76 17.34 8.19 9.17
CA ARG A 76 17.58 6.89 8.49
C ARG A 76 16.34 6.35 7.76
N SER A 77 15.18 6.94 8.02
CA SER A 77 13.91 6.64 7.36
C SER A 77 13.68 7.56 6.15
N GLN A 78 12.68 7.22 5.35
CA GLN A 78 12.17 8.01 4.23
C GLN A 78 10.66 8.10 4.35
N VAL A 79 10.10 9.24 3.96
CA VAL A 79 8.66 9.50 3.93
C VAL A 79 8.24 10.08 2.59
N VAL A 80 6.99 9.87 2.24
CA VAL A 80 6.30 10.48 1.10
C VAL A 80 4.97 11.04 1.55
N GLU A 81 4.49 12.10 0.89
CA GLU A 81 3.09 12.50 1.02
C GLU A 81 2.23 11.64 0.08
N ILE A 82 1.10 11.20 0.60
CA ILE A 82 0.14 10.36 -0.11
C ILE A 82 -1.23 11.02 -0.08
N GLU A 83 -2.02 10.78 -1.12
CA GLU A 83 -3.39 11.26 -1.25
C GLU A 83 -4.33 10.07 -1.42
N PHE A 84 -5.44 10.10 -0.68
CA PHE A 84 -6.52 9.15 -0.84
C PHE A 84 -7.10 9.23 -2.25
N VAL A 85 -7.31 8.08 -2.89
CA VAL A 85 -8.00 8.02 -4.19
C VAL A 85 -9.43 7.54 -3.99
N ARG A 86 -9.59 6.32 -3.46
CA ARG A 86 -10.91 5.71 -3.24
C ARG A 86 -10.82 4.49 -2.31
N PRO A 87 -11.93 4.09 -1.67
CA PRO A 87 -11.99 2.79 -1.03
C PRO A 87 -12.00 1.68 -2.10
N LEU A 88 -11.61 0.47 -1.70
CA LEU A 88 -11.81 -0.71 -2.54
C LEU A 88 -13.30 -1.09 -2.49
N ALA A 89 -13.87 -1.56 -3.62
CA ALA A 89 -15.29 -1.88 -3.69
C ALA A 89 -15.73 -2.96 -2.67
N ARG A 90 -14.80 -3.82 -2.28
CA ARG A 90 -14.89 -4.70 -1.10
C ARG A 90 -13.49 -4.93 -0.54
N PRO A 91 -13.34 -5.28 0.75
CA PRO A 91 -12.07 -5.74 1.27
C PRO A 91 -11.60 -7.04 0.60
N VAL A 92 -10.29 -7.17 0.40
CA VAL A 92 -9.64 -8.43 -0.03
C VAL A 92 -8.76 -8.94 1.11
N SER A 93 -9.20 -10.03 1.74
CA SER A 93 -8.57 -10.55 2.96
C SER A 93 -7.23 -11.25 2.68
N LEU A 94 -6.34 -11.30 3.68
CA LEU A 94 -5.12 -12.12 3.59
C LEU A 94 -5.44 -13.59 3.31
N ARG A 95 -6.55 -14.07 3.87
CA ARG A 95 -7.02 -15.44 3.71
C ARG A 95 -7.34 -15.72 2.25
N GLU A 96 -8.14 -14.87 1.61
CA GLU A 96 -8.47 -14.95 0.19
C GLU A 96 -7.20 -14.94 -0.69
N ILE A 97 -6.26 -14.05 -0.41
CA ILE A 97 -4.97 -13.96 -1.12
C ILE A 97 -4.19 -15.28 -0.99
N LYS A 98 -4.13 -15.87 0.21
CA LYS A 98 -3.44 -17.15 0.45
C LYS A 98 -4.15 -18.34 -0.18
N GLU A 99 -5.48 -18.39 -0.11
CA GLU A 99 -6.31 -19.46 -0.67
C GLU A 99 -6.24 -19.50 -2.21
N SER A 100 -5.95 -18.37 -2.87
CA SER A 100 -5.70 -18.36 -4.31
C SER A 100 -4.46 -19.17 -4.73
N GLN A 101 -3.49 -19.37 -3.83
CA GLN A 101 -2.17 -19.96 -4.08
C GLN A 101 -1.29 -19.25 -5.14
N LEU A 102 -1.78 -18.18 -5.78
CA LEU A 102 -1.10 -17.45 -6.86
C LEU A 102 0.06 -16.54 -6.38
N PHE A 103 0.09 -16.24 -5.08
CA PHE A 103 0.98 -15.23 -4.49
C PHE A 103 1.80 -15.77 -3.30
N ALA A 104 1.99 -17.09 -3.22
CA ALA A 104 2.73 -17.73 -2.12
C ALA A 104 4.20 -17.24 -2.02
N ASP A 105 4.76 -16.78 -3.14
CA ASP A 105 6.10 -16.23 -3.24
C ASP A 105 6.19 -14.72 -2.89
N TRP A 106 5.06 -14.02 -2.81
CA TRP A 106 5.03 -12.57 -2.57
C TRP A 106 5.35 -12.20 -1.12
N SER A 107 6.03 -11.07 -0.93
CA SER A 107 6.42 -10.52 0.38
C SER A 107 5.25 -10.36 1.35
N LEU A 108 4.03 -10.07 0.87
CA LEU A 108 2.85 -9.98 1.74
C LEU A 108 2.61 -11.30 2.52
N VAL A 109 2.82 -12.43 1.85
CA VAL A 109 2.62 -13.78 2.41
C VAL A 109 3.86 -14.24 3.17
N ARG A 110 5.06 -14.01 2.62
CA ARG A 110 6.32 -14.53 3.17
C ARG A 110 6.89 -13.70 4.32
N GLN A 111 6.57 -12.42 4.39
CA GLN A 111 7.18 -11.46 5.31
C GLN A 111 6.09 -10.67 6.06
N PRO A 112 5.43 -11.27 7.07
CA PRO A 112 4.29 -10.63 7.74
C PRO A 112 4.65 -9.30 8.39
N ARG A 113 5.89 -9.16 8.88
CA ARG A 113 6.42 -7.95 9.54
C ARG A 113 6.91 -6.86 8.58
N LEU A 114 6.92 -7.09 7.27
CA LEU A 114 7.28 -6.05 6.30
C LEU A 114 6.04 -5.18 6.04
N SER A 115 6.15 -3.86 6.24
CA SER A 115 5.04 -2.91 6.14
C SER A 115 4.90 -2.24 4.79
N VAL A 116 5.96 -2.16 3.99
CA VAL A 116 5.94 -1.59 2.64
C VAL A 116 6.60 -2.56 1.67
N MET A 117 5.99 -2.78 0.51
CA MET A 117 6.52 -3.68 -0.52
C MET A 117 6.00 -3.33 -1.91
N ALA A 118 6.75 -3.69 -2.94
CA ALA A 118 6.25 -3.67 -4.31
C ALA A 118 5.10 -4.68 -4.50
N VAL A 119 4.13 -4.31 -5.34
CA VAL A 119 3.01 -5.17 -5.74
C VAL A 119 3.36 -5.87 -7.05
N PRO A 120 3.27 -7.21 -7.11
CA PRO A 120 3.50 -7.95 -8.35
C PRO A 120 2.44 -7.61 -9.40
N GLU A 121 2.84 -7.46 -10.65
CA GLU A 121 1.93 -7.19 -11.76
C GLU A 121 0.80 -8.24 -11.88
N ARG A 122 1.11 -9.52 -11.63
CA ARG A 122 0.11 -10.59 -11.58
C ARG A 122 -0.97 -10.37 -10.50
N PHE A 123 -0.66 -9.68 -9.41
CA PHE A 123 -1.65 -9.33 -8.39
C PHE A 123 -2.56 -8.20 -8.87
N LEU A 124 -2.01 -7.22 -9.58
CA LEU A 124 -2.81 -6.15 -10.20
C LEU A 124 -3.78 -6.71 -11.24
N HIS A 125 -3.32 -7.62 -12.10
CA HIS A 125 -4.18 -8.33 -13.04
C HIS A 125 -5.28 -9.08 -12.31
N TRP A 126 -4.94 -9.81 -11.24
CA TRP A 126 -5.92 -10.55 -10.45
C TRP A 126 -6.98 -9.66 -9.79
N LEU A 127 -6.62 -8.46 -9.33
CA LEU A 127 -7.59 -7.46 -8.83
C LEU A 127 -8.46 -6.89 -9.95
N ARG A 128 -7.91 -6.62 -11.14
CA ARG A 128 -8.66 -6.14 -12.32
C ARG A 128 -9.69 -7.16 -12.79
N GLY A 129 -9.31 -8.45 -12.83
CA GLY A 129 -10.22 -9.54 -13.17
C GLY A 129 -11.41 -9.68 -12.22
N GLN A 130 -11.34 -9.05 -11.04
CA GLN A 130 -12.42 -8.99 -10.06
C GLN A 130 -13.16 -7.64 -10.05
N GLY A 131 -12.80 -6.72 -10.94
CA GLY A 131 -13.37 -5.36 -10.98
C GLY A 131 -12.99 -4.50 -9.77
N LEU A 132 -11.84 -4.77 -9.13
CA LEU A 132 -11.39 -4.04 -7.94
C LEU A 132 -10.38 -2.92 -8.27
N LEU A 133 -9.73 -3.02 -9.42
CA LEU A 133 -8.88 -1.98 -10.00
C LEU A 133 -9.34 -1.72 -11.44
N ASP A 134 -9.38 -0.46 -11.82
CA ASP A 134 -9.73 -0.07 -13.18
C ASP A 134 -8.51 -0.21 -14.11
N PRO A 135 -8.72 -0.58 -15.38
CA PRO A 135 -7.63 -0.66 -16.36
C PRO A 135 -7.07 0.72 -16.73
N GLU A 136 -7.89 1.79 -16.63
CA GLU A 136 -7.54 3.15 -17.03
C GLU A 136 -6.71 3.90 -15.98
N GLU A 137 -6.57 3.38 -14.76
CA GLU A 137 -5.76 4.00 -13.70
C GLU A 137 -4.25 4.03 -14.02
N GLU A 138 -3.79 3.37 -15.11
CA GLU A 138 -2.40 3.33 -15.56
C GLU A 138 -1.93 4.54 -16.38
N GLU A 139 -2.83 5.36 -16.92
CA GLU A 139 -2.51 6.34 -17.99
C GLU A 139 -2.44 7.82 -17.56
N GLU A 140 -2.76 8.17 -16.31
CA GLU A 140 -2.69 9.57 -15.79
C GLU A 140 -1.38 9.93 -15.09
#